data_AF-A0A7Y1Z331-F1
#
_entry.id   AF-A0A7Y1Z331-F1
#
_cell.length_a   1.000
_cell.length_b   1.000
_cell.length_c   1.000
_cell.angle_alpha   90.00
_cell.angle_beta   90.00
_cell.angle_gamma   90.00
#
_symmetry.space_group_name_H-M   'P 1'
#
loop_
_entity.id
_entity.type
_entity.pdbx_description
1 polymer ?
#
loop_
_entity_poly.entity_id
_entity_poly.type
_entity_poly.pdbx_seq_one_letter_code
_entity_poly.pdbx_strand_id
1 'polypeptide(L)'
;MSKKIAVLGTGANGSCTAADLTRNGHDVVLIDQWPAHVEAMRESGIRVEMPEEVVHVPDVRAFHLCDVATFNEQFDIVLLMVKAY
;
A
#
# COMPACT_ATOMS: atom_id res chain seq x y z
N MET A 1 14.25 -5.19 15.16
CA MET A 1 12.80 -5.15 14.91
C MET A 1 12.59 -4.72 13.46
N SER A 2 11.64 -5.34 12.75
CA SER A 2 11.26 -4.85 11.41
C SER A 2 10.63 -3.48 11.54
N LYS A 3 10.89 -2.58 10.59
CA LYS A 3 10.35 -1.22 10.56
C LYS A 3 8.90 -1.27 10.04
N LYS A 4 7.98 -0.58 10.71
CA LYS A 4 6.60 -0.42 10.25
C LYS A 4 6.51 0.72 9.23
N ILE A 5 6.06 0.40 8.02
CA ILE A 5 6.00 1.34 6.90
C ILE A 5 4.54 1.56 6.50
N ALA A 6 4.12 2.81 6.40
CA ALA A 6 2.86 3.17 5.75
C ALA A 6 3.13 3.76 4.35
N VAL A 7 2.40 3.30 3.35
CA VAL A 7 2.30 3.93 2.04
C VAL A 7 0.97 4.66 1.98
N LEU A 8 1.01 5.99 2.10
CA LEU A 8 -0.16 6.86 2.06
C LEU A 8 -0.34 7.38 0.64
N GLY A 9 -1.30 6.80 -0.07
CA GLY A 9 -1.52 6.95 -1.49
C GLY A 9 -0.98 5.74 -2.25
N THR A 10 -1.89 4.92 -2.76
CA THR A 10 -1.64 3.72 -3.58
C THR A 10 -2.20 3.91 -4.99
N GLY A 11 -1.91 5.06 -5.59
CA GLY A 11 -1.99 5.22 -7.03
C GLY A 11 -0.82 4.50 -7.73
N ALA A 12 -0.55 4.83 -8.99
CA ALA A 12 0.51 4.17 -9.78
C ALA A 12 1.86 4.04 -9.03
N ASN A 13 2.43 5.15 -8.55
CA ASN A 13 3.73 5.11 -7.85
C ASN A 13 3.64 4.42 -6.49
N GLY A 14 2.55 4.64 -5.76
CA GLY A 14 2.34 4.06 -4.44
C GLY A 14 2.19 2.54 -4.48
N SER A 15 1.42 2.03 -5.43
CA SER A 15 1.21 0.59 -5.61
C SER A 15 2.47 -0.13 -6.09
N CYS A 16 3.26 0.46 -6.99
CA CYS A 16 4.57 -0.10 -7.35
C CYS A 16 5.50 -0.18 -6.12
N THR A 17 5.60 0.90 -5.35
CA THR A 17 6.44 0.94 -4.14
C THR A 17 5.97 -0.04 -3.07
N ALA A 18 4.65 -0.10 -2.83
CA ALA A 18 4.06 -1.02 -1.87
C ALA A 18 4.23 -2.50 -2.30
N ALA A 19 4.12 -2.80 -3.60
CA ALA A 19 4.37 -4.14 -4.13
C ALA A 19 5.82 -4.55 -3.90
N ASP A 20 6.78 -3.67 -4.19
CA ASP A 20 8.21 -3.92 -3.98
C ASP A 20 8.56 -4.14 -2.51
N LEU A 21 8.04 -3.30 -1.62
CA LEU A 21 8.29 -3.43 -0.20
C LEU A 21 7.68 -4.73 0.36
N THR A 22 6.43 -5.02 0.00
CA THR A 22 5.74 -6.22 0.48
C THR A 22 6.39 -7.50 -0.05
N ARG A 23 6.75 -7.57 -1.34
CA ARG A 23 7.40 -8.77 -1.92
C ARG A 23 8.78 -9.06 -1.31
N ASN A 24 9.43 -8.05 -0.74
CA ASN A 24 10.71 -8.19 -0.02
C ASN A 24 10.54 -8.42 1.49
N GLY A 25 9.31 -8.66 1.97
CA GLY A 25 9.05 -9.05 3.36
C GLY A 25 9.08 -7.89 4.37
N HIS A 26 8.94 -6.64 3.91
CA HIS A 26 8.78 -5.50 4.80
C HIS A 26 7.36 -5.46 5.40
N ASP A 27 7.22 -4.85 6.58
CA ASP A 27 5.93 -4.68 7.24
C ASP A 27 5.23 -3.41 6.72
N VAL A 28 4.36 -3.58 5.73
CA VAL A 28 3.74 -2.47 4.98
C VAL A 28 2.23 -2.40 5.25
N VAL A 29 1.74 -1.18 5.50
CA VAL A 29 0.33 -0.80 5.48
C VAL A 29 0.07 0.13 4.31
N LEU A 30 -1.01 -0.14 3.57
CA LEU A 30 -1.43 0.60 2.40
C LEU A 30 -2.65 1.43 2.76
N ILE A 31 -2.64 2.73 2.47
CA ILE A 31 -3.73 3.64 2.82
C ILE A 31 -4.11 4.44 1.58
N ASP A 32 -5.39 4.42 1.20
CA ASP A 32 -5.88 5.16 0.03
C ASP A 32 -7.26 5.78 0.27
N GLN A 33 -7.54 6.86 -0.45
CA GLN A 33 -8.85 7.52 -0.44
C GLN A 33 -9.81 6.98 -1.48
N TRP A 34 -9.37 6.15 -2.44
CA TRP A 34 -10.21 5.56 -3.48
C TRP A 34 -10.81 4.22 -3.00
N PRO A 35 -12.10 4.17 -2.61
CA PRO A 35 -12.63 2.99 -1.91
C PRO A 35 -12.62 1.73 -2.77
N ALA A 36 -12.97 1.84 -4.05
CA ALA A 36 -12.96 0.70 -4.96
C ALA A 36 -11.55 0.11 -5.14
N HIS A 37 -10.50 0.94 -5.08
CA HIS A 37 -9.13 0.44 -5.16
C HIS A 37 -8.71 -0.28 -3.86
N VAL A 38 -9.09 0.26 -2.69
CA VAL A 38 -8.85 -0.40 -1.40
C VAL A 38 -9.51 -1.77 -1.35
N GLU A 39 -10.78 -1.87 -1.75
CA GLU A 39 -11.50 -3.15 -1.76
C GLU A 39 -10.90 -4.14 -2.78
N ALA A 40 -10.52 -3.67 -3.98
CA ALA A 40 -9.83 -4.50 -4.97
C ALA A 40 -8.49 -5.03 -4.43
N MET A 41 -7.72 -4.20 -3.71
CA MET A 41 -6.47 -4.63 -3.07
C MET A 41 -6.72 -5.63 -1.94
N ARG A 42 -7.79 -5.47 -1.15
CA ARG A 42 -8.16 -6.43 -0.09
C ARG A 42 -8.57 -7.78 -0.66
N GLU A 43 -9.29 -7.79 -1.80
CA GLU A 43 -9.78 -9.01 -2.43
C GLU A 43 -8.70 -9.73 -3.26
N SER A 44 -7.89 -8.98 -4.00
CA SER A 44 -7.00 -9.55 -5.03
C SER A 44 -5.53 -9.17 -4.88
N GLY A 45 -5.17 -8.36 -3.88
CA GLY A 45 -3.81 -7.87 -3.68
C GLY A 45 -3.41 -6.77 -4.66
N ILE A 46 -2.11 -6.49 -4.78
CA ILE A 46 -1.57 -5.60 -5.80
C ILE A 46 -1.06 -6.40 -6.99
N ARG A 47 -1.47 -5.97 -8.18
CA ARG A 47 -0.94 -6.45 -9.44
C ARG A 47 -0.29 -5.29 -10.21
N VAL A 48 1.01 -5.40 -10.50
CA VAL A 48 1.78 -4.46 -11.33
C VAL A 48 2.21 -5.15 -12.62
N GLU A 49 1.85 -4.56 -13.75
CA GLU A 49 2.24 -5.01 -15.09
C GLU A 49 3.33 -4.11 -15.64
N MET A 50 4.52 -4.66 -15.83
CA MET A 50 5.64 -4.02 -16.51
C MET A 50 5.91 -4.74 -17.84
N PRO A 51 6.60 -4.10 -18.80
CA PRO A 51 6.87 -4.72 -20.11
C PRO A 51 7.56 -6.09 -20.02
N GLU A 52 8.42 -6.27 -19.02
CA GLU A 52 9.28 -7.44 -18.86
C GLU A 52 8.78 -8.39 -17.77
N GLU A 53 7.99 -7.90 -16.82
CA GLU A 53 7.57 -8.68 -15.66
C GLU A 53 6.18 -8.31 -15.15
N VAL A 54 5.56 -9.30 -14.51
CA VAL A 54 4.33 -9.15 -13.76
C VAL A 54 4.64 -9.40 -12.29
N VAL A 55 4.40 -8.39 -11.46
CA VAL A 55 4.47 -8.53 -10.00
C VAL A 55 3.06 -8.67 -9.47
N HIS A 56 2.80 -9.76 -8.75
CA HIS A 56 1.55 -9.97 -8.04
C HIS A 56 1.85 -10.25 -6.57
N VAL A 57 1.27 -9.42 -5.71
CA VAL A 57 1.35 -9.53 -4.25
C VAL A 57 -0.07 -9.78 -3.75
N PRO A 58 -0.47 -11.05 -3.53
CA PRO A 58 -1.87 -11.41 -3.31
C PRO A 58 -2.42 -10.91 -1.97
N ASP A 59 -1.57 -10.80 -0.95
CA ASP A 59 -1.97 -10.42 0.40
C ASP A 59 -1.36 -9.08 0.78
N VAL A 60 -2.21 -8.05 0.93
CA VAL A 60 -1.78 -6.71 1.37
C VAL A 60 -2.71 -6.17 2.46
N ARG A 61 -2.13 -5.42 3.40
CA ARG A 61 -2.90 -4.74 4.45
C ARG A 61 -3.36 -3.37 3.96
N ALA A 62 -4.46 -3.34 3.23
CA ALA A 62 -5.04 -2.12 2.68
C ALA A 62 -6.16 -1.54 3.55
N PHE A 63 -6.17 -0.22 3.70
CA PHE A 63 -7.12 0.53 4.51
C PHE A 63 -7.63 1.77 3.77
N HIS A 64 -8.89 2.13 4.06
CA HIS A 64 -9.42 3.42 3.63
C HIS A 64 -8.72 4.53 4.42
N LEU A 65 -8.59 5.71 3.82
CA LEU A 65 -8.02 6.87 4.51
C LEU A 65 -8.76 7.20 5.81
N CYS A 66 -10.08 6.99 5.87
CA CYS A 66 -10.86 7.19 7.08
C CYS A 66 -10.59 6.16 8.19
N ASP A 67 -10.11 4.96 7.85
CA ASP A 67 -9.77 3.92 8.83
C ASP A 67 -8.60 4.35 9.72
N VAL A 68 -7.75 5.28 9.25
CA VAL A 68 -6.59 5.79 9.99
C VAL A 68 -6.97 6.38 11.36
N ALA A 69 -8.19 6.94 11.48
CA ALA A 69 -8.69 7.45 12.76
C ALA A 69 -8.86 6.36 13.84
N THR A 70 -8.90 5.09 13.44
CA THR A 70 -9.03 3.94 14.33
C THR A 70 -7.68 3.32 14.72
N PHE A 71 -6.58 3.77 14.10
CA PHE A 71 -5.28 3.15 14.31
C PHE A 71 -4.74 3.49 15.70
N ASN A 72 -4.27 2.45 16.40
CA ASN A 72 -3.52 2.59 17.66
C ASN A 72 -2.03 2.25 17.45
N GLU A 73 -1.58 2.14 16.21
CA GLU A 73 -0.20 1.82 15.86
C GLU A 73 0.58 3.06 15.38
N GLN A 74 1.87 3.07 15.71
CA GLN A 74 2.82 4.07 15.22
C GLN A 74 3.63 3.47 14.06
N PHE A 75 3.77 4.23 12.98
CA PHE A 75 4.66 3.89 11.87
C PHE A 75 6.06 4.48 12.10
N ASP A 76 7.09 3.71 11.77
CA ASP A 76 8.46 4.23 11.74
C ASP A 76 8.69 5.12 10.52
N ILE A 77 8.04 4.80 9.40
CA ILE A 77 8.20 5.48 8.11
C ILE A 77 6.81 5.65 7.48
N VAL A 78 6.52 6.85 6.97
CA VAL A 78 5.33 7.14 6.16
C VAL A 78 5.79 7.67 4.81
N LEU A 79 5.50 6.94 3.74
CA LEU A 79 5.72 7.36 2.36
C LEU A 79 4.45 8.06 1.85
N LEU A 80 4.49 9.38 1.76
CA LEU A 80 3.39 10.19 1.21
C LEU A 80 3.51 10.20 -0.33
N MET A 81 2.60 9.49 -1.00
CA MET A 81 2.65 9.24 -2.45
C MET A 81 1.37 9.67 -3.18
N VAL A 82 0.74 10.73 -2.66
CA VAL A 82 -0.39 11.42 -3.29
C VAL A 82 0.09 12.64 -4.08
N LYS A 83 -0.79 13.19 -4.92
CA LYS A 83 -0.53 14.46 -5.61
C LYS A 83 -0.63 15.62 -4.62
N ALA A 84 0.02 16.74 -4.93
CA ALA A 84 0.16 17.87 -4.02
C ALA A 84 -0.98 18.90 -4.06
N TYR A 85 -1.97 18.73 -4.94
CA TYR A 85 -3.02 19.73 -5.18
C TYR A 85 -4.16 19.65 -4.17
#